data_AF-A0A1Z4LKP0-F1
#
_entry.id   AF-A0A1Z4LKP0-F1
#
_cell.length_a   1.000
_cell.length_b   1.000
_cell.length_c   1.000
_cell.angle_alpha   90.00
_cell.angle_beta   90.00
_cell.angle_gamma   90.00
#
_symmetry.space_group_name_H-M   'P 1'
#
loop_
_entity.id
_entity.type
_entity.pdbx_description
1 polymer ?
#
loop_
_entity_poly.entity_id
_entity_poly.type
_entity_poly.pdbx_seq_one_letter_code
_entity_poly.pdbx_strand_id
1 'polypeptide(L)'
;MVDCSTGEKTARDYEDDYENQYLEAEGIGCLKGKIIKMAGLLGGGLPISTEDDWCLESVTINFPEEMILLVEPGSDLYGMTYDKPDNFTKIEQRETIRAYGFSYTGNTFIIATSSDLIIYSRCNQSV
;
A
#
# COMPACT_ATOMS: atom_id res chain seq x y z
N MET A 1 -2.46 1.25 -14.96
CA MET A 1 -3.26 2.18 -14.14
C MET A 1 -4.56 1.52 -13.74
N VAL A 2 -4.95 1.73 -12.49
CA VAL A 2 -6.19 1.22 -11.90
C VAL A 2 -6.84 2.37 -11.14
N ASP A 3 -8.14 2.56 -11.28
CA ASP A 3 -8.91 3.41 -10.39
C ASP A 3 -9.05 2.70 -9.05
N CYS A 4 -8.41 3.24 -8.00
CA CYS A 4 -8.39 2.59 -6.69
C CYS A 4 -9.74 2.65 -5.97
N SER A 5 -10.68 3.49 -6.40
CA SER A 5 -12.02 3.56 -5.80
C SER A 5 -12.95 2.47 -6.33
N THR A 6 -12.77 2.04 -7.58
CA THR A 6 -13.62 1.04 -8.25
C THR A 6 -12.92 -0.29 -8.53
N GLY A 7 -11.58 -0.31 -8.52
CA GLY A 7 -10.77 -1.44 -8.99
C GLY A 7 -10.68 -1.55 -10.52
N GLU A 8 -11.23 -0.60 -11.28
CA GLU A 8 -11.24 -0.64 -12.73
C GLU A 8 -9.84 -0.38 -13.32
N LYS A 9 -9.39 -1.24 -14.22
CA LYS A 9 -8.15 -1.05 -14.99
C LYS A 9 -8.38 -0.03 -16.12
N THR A 10 -7.90 1.19 -15.93
CA THR A 10 -8.15 2.32 -16.83
C THR A 10 -7.14 2.48 -17.97
N ALA A 11 -5.91 2.01 -17.79
CA ALA A 11 -4.89 2.01 -18.83
C ALA A 11 -3.84 0.93 -18.57
N ARG A 12 -3.28 0.33 -19.62
CA ARG A 12 -2.13 -0.57 -19.56
C ARG A 12 -1.29 -0.42 -20.80
N ASP A 13 0.00 -0.24 -20.58
CA ASP A 13 1.01 -0.44 -21.61
C ASP A 13 1.36 -1.93 -21.68
N TYR A 14 1.53 -2.44 -22.89
CA TYR A 14 1.87 -3.84 -23.17
C TYR A 14 3.31 -4.00 -23.68
N GLU A 15 4.05 -2.90 -23.84
CA GLU A 15 5.49 -2.96 -24.08
C GLU A 15 6.25 -3.46 -22.83
N ASP A 16 7.50 -3.91 -23.02
CA ASP A 16 8.30 -4.69 -22.07
C ASP A 16 8.46 -4.07 -20.67
N ASP A 17 8.87 -4.91 -19.71
CA ASP A 17 9.01 -4.58 -18.29
C ASP A 17 9.82 -3.29 -18.05
N TYR A 18 9.13 -2.28 -17.53
CA TYR A 18 9.70 -1.01 -17.14
C TYR A 18 10.28 -1.10 -15.71
N GLU A 19 11.58 -1.35 -15.62
CA GLU A 19 12.35 -1.19 -14.38
C GLU A 19 13.21 0.07 -14.45
N ASN A 20 13.09 0.96 -13.46
CA ASN A 20 13.87 2.19 -13.39
C ASN A 20 14.47 2.36 -11.99
N GLN A 21 15.81 2.36 -11.92
CA GLN A 21 16.59 2.54 -10.69
C GLN A 21 16.37 3.87 -9.97
N TYR A 22 15.87 4.89 -10.67
CA TYR A 22 15.54 6.20 -10.10
C TYR A 22 14.17 6.23 -9.43
N LEU A 23 13.43 5.10 -9.42
CA LEU A 23 12.11 4.96 -8.81
C LEU A 23 11.10 5.96 -9.40
N GLU A 24 11.18 6.17 -10.73
CA GLU A 24 10.33 7.07 -11.49
C GLU A 24 9.84 6.41 -12.79
N ALA A 25 8.56 6.62 -13.12
CA ALA A 25 7.95 6.20 -14.38
C ALA A 25 7.26 7.36 -15.07
N GLU A 26 7.27 7.37 -16.41
CA GLU A 26 6.35 8.22 -17.15
C GLU A 26 4.92 7.68 -16.99
N GLY A 27 3.99 8.57 -16.66
CA GLY A 27 2.58 8.24 -16.58
C GLY A 27 2.03 7.82 -17.94
N ILE A 28 1.02 6.94 -17.91
CA ILE A 28 0.27 6.53 -19.11
C ILE A 28 -1.16 7.10 -19.05
N GLY A 29 -1.95 6.94 -20.12
CA GLY A 29 -3.34 7.38 -20.14
C GLY A 29 -3.51 8.86 -19.77
N CYS A 30 -4.36 9.16 -18.79
CA CYS A 30 -4.59 10.53 -18.32
C CYS A 30 -3.41 11.16 -17.55
N LEU A 31 -2.36 10.39 -17.25
CA LEU A 31 -1.13 10.87 -16.62
C LEU A 31 0.03 11.03 -17.60
N LYS A 32 -0.21 10.87 -18.92
CA LYS A 32 0.83 11.01 -19.94
C LYS A 32 1.61 12.33 -19.82
N GLY A 33 2.93 12.25 -19.96
CA GLY A 33 3.84 13.40 -19.85
C GLY A 33 4.12 13.84 -18.40
N LYS A 34 3.67 13.10 -17.39
CA LYS A 34 4.03 13.31 -15.99
C LYS A 34 5.02 12.25 -15.52
N ILE A 35 5.96 12.64 -14.67
CA ILE A 35 6.82 11.69 -13.96
C ILE A 35 6.16 11.31 -12.63
N ILE A 36 6.03 10.01 -12.39
CA ILE A 36 5.38 9.42 -11.23
C ILE A 36 6.43 8.69 -10.41
N LYS A 37 6.49 8.98 -9.10
CA LYS A 37 7.33 8.22 -8.16
C LYS A 37 6.78 6.81 -8.00
N MET A 38 7.69 5.84 -7.95
CA MET A 38 7.37 4.42 -7.86
C MET A 38 7.68 3.86 -6.47
N ALA A 39 6.96 2.79 -6.13
CA ALA A 39 7.27 1.89 -5.04
C ALA A 39 7.16 0.46 -5.56
N GLY A 40 8.12 -0.41 -5.25
CA GLY A 40 8.14 -1.78 -5.72
C GLY A 40 9.45 -2.49 -5.41
N LEU A 41 9.84 -3.44 -6.28
CA LEU A 41 10.99 -4.33 -6.08
C LEU A 41 12.31 -3.59 -5.79
N LEU A 42 12.53 -2.44 -6.44
CA LEU A 42 13.75 -1.63 -6.26
C LEU A 42 13.66 -0.65 -5.08
N GLY A 43 12.58 -0.69 -4.30
CA GLY A 43 12.32 0.21 -3.17
C GLY A 43 11.32 1.31 -3.51
N GLY A 44 11.49 2.48 -2.88
CA GLY A 44 10.53 3.57 -2.91
C GLY A 44 9.63 3.57 -1.68
N GLY A 45 8.48 4.22 -1.78
CA GLY A 45 7.56 4.28 -0.65
C GLY A 45 6.23 4.91 -1.00
N LEU A 46 5.19 4.38 -0.38
CA LEU A 46 3.88 4.99 -0.28
C LEU A 46 3.69 5.49 1.17
N PRO A 47 2.80 6.46 1.41
CA PRO A 47 2.41 6.83 2.77
C PRO A 47 2.03 5.60 3.60
N ILE A 48 2.63 5.46 4.79
CA ILE A 48 2.32 4.35 5.71
C ILE A 48 1.23 4.71 6.73
N SER A 49 0.86 5.99 6.81
CA SER A 49 -0.21 6.47 7.67
C SER A 49 -1.10 7.48 6.97
N THR A 50 -2.28 7.69 7.54
CA THR A 50 -3.26 8.69 7.09
C THR A 50 -3.36 9.85 8.08
N GLU A 51 -4.01 10.94 7.67
CA GLU A 51 -4.22 12.11 8.55
C GLU A 51 -5.12 11.82 9.76
N ASP A 52 -5.96 10.79 9.67
CA ASP A 52 -6.82 10.31 10.76
C ASP A 52 -6.21 9.13 11.54
N ASP A 53 -4.88 9.04 11.56
CA ASP A 53 -4.06 8.13 12.38
C ASP A 53 -4.21 6.62 12.10
N TRP A 54 -4.77 6.22 10.97
CA TRP A 54 -4.62 4.82 10.54
C TRP A 54 -3.18 4.59 10.08
N CYS A 55 -2.58 3.46 10.47
CA CYS A 55 -1.22 3.10 10.08
C CYS A 55 -1.15 1.68 9.49
N LEU A 56 -0.22 1.48 8.56
CA LEU A 56 0.17 0.17 8.08
C LEU A 56 1.55 -0.17 8.65
N GLU A 57 1.63 -1.32 9.31
CA GLU A 57 2.87 -1.86 9.86
C GLU A 57 3.24 -3.16 9.16
N SER A 58 4.54 -3.35 8.94
CA SER A 58 5.09 -4.61 8.44
C SER A 58 5.84 -5.33 9.54
N VAL A 59 5.55 -6.61 9.71
CA VAL A 59 6.18 -7.48 10.70
C VAL A 59 6.60 -8.79 10.06
N THR A 60 7.85 -9.20 10.31
CA THR A 60 8.37 -10.52 9.90
C THR A 60 8.61 -11.38 11.15
N ILE A 61 7.71 -12.33 11.40
CA ILE A 61 7.84 -13.27 12.53
C ILE A 61 8.60 -14.53 12.09
N ASN A 62 8.26 -15.07 10.91
CA ASN A 62 8.86 -16.28 10.36
C ASN A 62 9.35 -16.02 8.94
N PHE A 63 10.58 -15.52 8.82
CA PHE A 63 11.19 -15.23 7.52
C PHE A 63 11.10 -16.46 6.59
N PRO A 64 10.70 -16.30 5.30
CA PRO A 64 10.57 -15.03 4.57
C PRO A 64 9.18 -14.39 4.59
N GLU A 65 8.25 -14.84 5.44
CA GLU A 65 6.89 -14.31 5.44
C GLU A 65 6.80 -12.91 6.08
N GLU A 66 6.32 -11.95 5.31
CA GLU A 66 6.01 -10.60 5.76
C GLU A 66 4.50 -10.47 6.00
N MET A 67 4.14 -9.92 7.16
CA MET A 67 2.77 -9.68 7.59
C MET A 67 2.48 -8.18 7.55
N ILE A 68 1.40 -7.80 6.88
CA ILE A 68 0.91 -6.41 6.87
C ILE A 68 -0.26 -6.29 7.85
N LEU A 69 -0.11 -5.36 8.78
CA LEU A 69 -1.08 -5.04 9.81
C LEU A 69 -1.67 -3.67 9.53
N LEU A 70 -2.99 -3.54 9.71
CA LEU A 70 -3.67 -2.26 9.77
C LEU A 70 -3.90 -1.91 11.23
N VAL A 71 -3.22 -0.87 11.71
CA VAL A 71 -3.29 -0.39 13.09
C VAL A 71 -4.35 0.71 13.18
N GLU A 72 -5.23 0.58 14.17
CA GLU A 72 -6.32 1.54 14.39
C GLU A 72 -5.80 2.86 14.99
N PRO A 73 -6.49 3.99 14.73
CA PRO A 73 -6.15 5.28 15.31
C PRO A 73 -5.95 5.24 16.83
N GLY A 74 -4.84 5.83 17.29
CA GLY A 74 -4.48 5.85 18.71
C GLY A 74 -3.98 4.53 19.28
N SER A 75 -3.89 3.48 18.46
CA SER A 75 -3.25 2.22 18.81
C SER A 75 -1.79 2.18 18.34
N ASP A 76 -0.99 1.35 18.98
CA ASP A 76 0.41 1.12 18.64
C ASP A 76 0.69 -0.38 18.68
N LEU A 77 1.52 -0.90 17.76
CA LEU A 77 1.87 -2.32 17.71
C LEU A 77 2.46 -2.84 19.03
N TYR A 78 3.13 -1.98 19.78
CA TYR A 78 3.73 -2.26 21.07
C TYR A 78 2.93 -1.64 22.24
N GLY A 79 1.67 -1.27 22.01
CA GLY A 79 0.81 -0.55 22.96
C GLY A 79 0.79 -1.17 24.36
N MET A 80 0.68 -2.50 24.47
CA MET A 80 0.71 -3.21 25.76
C MET A 80 1.96 -2.95 26.59
N THR A 81 3.11 -2.68 25.96
CA THR A 81 4.37 -2.40 26.66
C THR A 81 4.32 -1.08 27.43
N TYR A 82 3.42 -0.17 27.01
CA TYR A 82 3.31 1.19 27.52
C TYR A 82 1.92 1.51 28.09
N ASP A 83 1.10 0.50 28.39
CA ASP A 83 -0.28 0.66 28.87
C ASP A 83 -1.14 1.51 27.92
N LYS A 84 -1.00 1.23 26.60
CA LYS A 84 -1.74 1.88 25.51
C LYS A 84 -2.50 0.83 24.68
N PRO A 85 -3.54 1.24 23.94
CA PRO A 85 -4.23 0.34 23.02
C PRO A 85 -3.29 -0.26 21.96
N ASP A 86 -3.49 -1.52 21.63
CA ASP A 86 -2.75 -2.30 20.64
C ASP A 86 -3.71 -2.95 19.62
N ASN A 87 -4.77 -2.23 19.23
CA ASN A 87 -5.73 -2.73 18.25
C ASN A 87 -5.15 -2.68 16.83
N PHE A 88 -5.06 -3.85 16.20
CA PHE A 88 -4.67 -3.98 14.81
C PHE A 88 -5.35 -5.20 14.17
N THR A 89 -5.51 -5.15 12.86
CA THR A 89 -6.02 -6.26 12.05
C THR A 89 -4.94 -6.77 11.11
N LYS A 90 -4.71 -8.09 11.10
CA LYS A 90 -3.87 -8.72 10.07
C LYS A 90 -4.58 -8.67 8.72
N ILE A 91 -3.99 -7.98 7.75
CA ILE A 91 -4.56 -7.81 6.41
C ILE A 91 -4.04 -8.87 5.45
N GLU A 92 -2.73 -9.12 5.47
CA GLU A 92 -2.07 -10.02 4.52
C GLU A 92 -0.81 -10.65 5.14
N GLN A 93 -0.42 -11.82 4.63
CA GLN A 93 0.81 -12.52 5.02
C GLN A 93 1.39 -13.28 3.84
N ARG A 94 2.52 -12.82 3.28
CA ARG A 94 3.14 -13.40 2.07
C ARG A 94 4.65 -13.23 2.06
N GLU A 95 5.34 -14.09 1.30
CA GLU A 95 6.80 -14.04 1.14
C GLU A 95 7.28 -13.00 0.11
N THR A 96 6.38 -12.47 -0.74
CA THR A 96 6.74 -11.68 -1.93
C THR A 96 6.08 -10.31 -1.96
N ILE A 97 5.94 -9.64 -0.81
CA ILE A 97 5.45 -8.27 -0.76
C ILE A 97 6.47 -7.35 -1.41
N ARG A 98 6.03 -6.59 -2.42
CA ARG A 98 6.86 -5.66 -3.20
C ARG A 98 6.65 -4.22 -2.79
N ALA A 99 5.42 -3.86 -2.40
CA ALA A 99 5.08 -2.54 -1.90
C ALA A 99 3.75 -2.62 -1.14
N TYR A 100 3.57 -1.73 -0.18
CA TYR A 100 2.29 -1.45 0.44
C TYR A 100 2.23 0.02 0.85
N GLY A 101 1.01 0.51 1.09
CA GLY A 101 0.79 1.84 1.64
C GLY A 101 -0.48 2.49 1.14
N PHE A 102 -0.84 3.60 1.78
CA PHE A 102 -2.00 4.40 1.47
C PHE A 102 -1.82 5.22 0.20
N SER A 103 -2.92 5.59 -0.43
CA SER A 103 -2.93 6.73 -1.35
C SER A 103 -2.69 8.02 -0.57
N TYR A 104 -2.22 9.07 -1.25
CA TYR A 104 -2.02 10.39 -0.65
C TYR A 104 -3.31 11.02 -0.08
N THR A 105 -4.49 10.47 -0.39
CA THR A 105 -5.77 10.91 0.19
C THR A 105 -6.18 10.11 1.43
N GLY A 106 -5.48 9.02 1.75
CA GLY A 106 -5.82 8.11 2.86
C GLY A 106 -7.09 7.27 2.67
N ASN A 107 -7.81 7.42 1.56
CA ASN A 107 -9.07 6.72 1.31
C ASN A 107 -8.89 5.27 0.84
N THR A 108 -7.69 4.93 0.37
CA THR A 108 -7.36 3.61 -0.13
C THR A 108 -5.96 3.24 0.32
N PHE A 109 -5.67 1.95 0.40
CA PHE A 109 -4.30 1.44 0.45
C PHE A 109 -4.16 0.22 -0.45
N ILE A 110 -2.93 -0.08 -0.82
CA ILE A 110 -2.61 -1.23 -1.68
C ILE A 110 -1.61 -2.15 -1.00
N ILE A 111 -1.64 -3.42 -1.41
CA ILE A 111 -0.59 -4.39 -1.18
C ILE A 111 -0.25 -5.01 -2.54
N ALA A 112 0.98 -4.81 -2.99
CA ALA A 112 1.49 -5.36 -4.25
C ALA A 112 2.41 -6.54 -3.94
N THR A 113 2.19 -7.66 -4.63
CA THR A 113 3.02 -8.86 -4.55
C THR A 113 3.71 -9.11 -5.89
N SER A 114 4.39 -10.25 -6.03
CA SER A 114 4.91 -10.70 -7.32
C SER A 114 3.84 -11.00 -8.38
N SER A 115 2.60 -11.29 -7.97
CA SER A 115 1.51 -11.74 -8.86
C SER A 115 0.27 -10.87 -8.80
N ASP A 116 0.04 -10.21 -7.67
CA ASP A 116 -1.25 -9.61 -7.35
C ASP A 116 -1.10 -8.16 -6.91
N LEU A 117 -2.14 -7.38 -7.18
CA LEU A 117 -2.33 -6.06 -6.61
C LEU A 117 -3.66 -6.08 -5.87
N ILE A 118 -3.59 -5.99 -4.55
CA ILE A 118 -4.76 -5.94 -3.68
C ILE A 118 -5.01 -4.47 -3.34
N ILE A 119 -6.26 -4.03 -3.48
CA ILE A 119 -6.68 -2.66 -3.21
C ILE A 119 -7.77 -2.69 -2.14
N TYR A 120 -7.53 -1.98 -1.05
CA TYR A 120 -8.52 -1.73 -0.02
C TYR A 120 -8.99 -0.29 -0.13
N SER A 121 -10.30 -0.10 -0.01
CA SER A 121 -10.95 1.20 -0.03
C SER A 121 -11.83 1.35 1.19
N ARG A 122 -11.91 2.56 1.74
CA ARG A 122 -12.86 2.87 2.80
C ARG A 122 -14.27 2.76 2.25
N CYS A 123 -15.10 1.94 2.90
CA CYS A 123 -16.53 2.02 2.72
C CYS A 123 -17.05 3.22 3.53
N ASN A 124 -17.40 4.31 2.87
CA ASN A 124 -18.23 5.33 3.52
C ASN A 124 -19.60 4.68 3.78
N GLN A 125 -19.82 4.17 4.99
CA GLN A 125 -21.16 3.90 5.46
C GLN A 125 -21.80 5.26 5.73
N SER A 126 -22.64 5.72 4.81
CA SER A 126 -23.62 6.75 5.11
C SER A 126 -24.50 6.21 6.25
N VAL A 127 -24.30 6.75 7.46
CA VAL A 127 -25.19 6.53 8.61
C VAL A 127 -26.49 7.29 8.38
#